data_AF-A0A7X7Y4G6-F1
#
_entry.id   AF-A0A7X7Y4G6-F1
#
_cell.length_a   1.000
_cell.length_b   1.000
_cell.length_c   1.000
_cell.angle_alpha   90.00
_cell.angle_beta   90.00
_cell.angle_gamma   90.00
#
_symmetry.space_group_name_H-M   'P 1'
#
loop_
_entity.id
_entity.type
_entity.pdbx_description
1 polymer ?
#
loop_
_entity_poly.entity_id
_entity_poly.type
_entity_poly.pdbx_seq_one_letter_code
_entity_poly.pdbx_strand_id
1 'polypeptide(L)'
;MSLFVFIVVMVPLSLFWHELGHVIGGKLVRATHITVTLGLGKPLFRLNVGNMTFDVRRIFFVHSLTETKKNDSLSRREIVIVSMMGPLNSLVLGLCFYAVHQLAMPSFVIYLMFLFNIWIGIINLLPFKWKSRHSDGYAIVKALFFH
;
A
#
# COMPACT_ATOMS: atom_id res chain seq x y z
N MET A 1 -10.64 -24.47 1.41
CA MET A 1 -10.07 -23.76 2.57
C MET A 1 -8.97 -22.77 2.18
N SER A 2 -8.00 -23.17 1.35
CA SER A 2 -6.83 -22.37 0.98
C SER A 2 -7.15 -21.02 0.30
N LEU A 3 -8.14 -20.99 -0.60
CA LEU A 3 -8.57 -19.74 -1.27
C LEU A 3 -9.26 -18.76 -0.30
N PHE A 4 -10.02 -19.28 0.66
CA PHE A 4 -10.67 -18.45 1.68
C PHE A 4 -9.64 -17.77 2.57
N VAL A 5 -8.63 -18.52 3.03
CA VAL A 5 -7.49 -17.96 3.79
C VAL A 5 -6.76 -16.90 2.97
N PHE A 6 -6.54 -17.16 1.68
CA PHE A 6 -5.92 -16.18 0.79
C PHE A 6 -6.72 -14.86 0.72
N ILE A 7 -8.03 -14.93 0.48
CA ILE A 7 -8.87 -13.73 0.33
C ILE A 7 -9.03 -12.97 1.66
N VAL A 8 -9.26 -13.68 2.76
CA VAL A 8 -9.65 -13.03 4.03
C VAL A 8 -8.44 -12.60 4.85
N VAL A 9 -7.30 -13.28 4.73
CA VAL A 9 -6.10 -12.99 5.52
C VAL A 9 -5.01 -12.39 4.66
N MET A 10 -4.70 -13.04 3.55
CA MET A 10 -3.48 -12.74 2.80
C MET A 10 -3.60 -11.52 1.90
N VAL A 11 -4.78 -11.29 1.29
CA VAL A 11 -5.07 -10.07 0.53
C VAL A 11 -5.01 -8.82 1.41
N PRO A 12 -5.70 -8.75 2.57
CA PRO A 12 -5.57 -7.61 3.48
C PRO A 12 -4.16 -7.39 4.00
N LEU A 13 -3.42 -8.48 4.28
CA LEU A 13 -2.03 -8.39 4.73
C LEU A 13 -1.14 -7.75 3.65
N SER A 14 -1.29 -8.17 2.39
CA SER A 14 -0.55 -7.59 1.26
C SER A 14 -0.91 -6.13 1.03
N LEU A 15 -2.19 -5.77 1.11
CA LEU A 15 -2.64 -4.38 1.02
C LEU A 15 -2.09 -3.53 2.18
N PHE A 16 -2.13 -4.05 3.40
CA PHE A 16 -1.54 -3.37 4.54
C PHE A 16 -0.03 -3.17 4.36
N TRP A 17 0.68 -4.18 3.87
CA TRP A 17 2.11 -4.07 3.59
C TRP A 17 2.41 -3.03 2.50
N HIS A 18 1.59 -2.97 1.46
CA HIS A 18 1.66 -1.89 0.46
C HIS A 18 1.52 -0.51 1.12
N GLU A 19 0.50 -0.30 1.94
CA GLU A 19 0.31 0.97 2.66
C GLU A 19 1.46 1.30 3.61
N LEU A 20 2.05 0.29 4.27
CA LEU A 20 3.25 0.49 5.09
C LEU A 20 4.42 1.04 4.26
N GLY A 21 4.50 0.71 2.97
CA GLY A 21 5.44 1.35 2.05
C GLY A 21 5.23 2.85 1.99
N HIS A 22 4.01 3.32 1.79
CA HIS A 22 3.70 4.75 1.83
C HIS A 22 3.99 5.40 3.19
N VAL A 23 3.77 4.69 4.30
CA VAL A 23 4.16 5.17 5.64
C VAL A 23 5.67 5.36 5.73
N ILE A 24 6.46 4.40 5.23
CA ILE A 24 7.93 4.54 5.17
C ILE A 24 8.30 5.76 4.33
N GLY A 25 7.69 5.94 3.15
CA GLY A 25 7.87 7.11 2.31
C GLY A 25 7.55 8.42 3.05
N GLY A 26 6.42 8.47 3.75
CA GLY A 26 6.00 9.63 4.56
C GLY A 26 6.98 9.94 5.70
N LYS A 27 7.51 8.90 6.36
CA LYS A 27 8.56 9.07 7.38
C LYS A 27 9.87 9.62 6.77
N LEU A 28 10.28 9.11 5.61
CA LEU A 28 11.50 9.55 4.92
C LEU A 28 11.43 11.04 4.54
N VAL A 29 10.26 11.54 4.17
CA VAL A 29 10.04 12.96 3.84
C VAL A 29 9.68 13.84 5.05
N ARG A 30 9.73 13.27 6.26
CA ARG A 30 9.40 13.92 7.54
C ARG A 30 7.99 14.53 7.53
N ALA A 31 7.01 13.74 7.11
CA ALA A 31 5.60 14.13 7.14
C ALA A 31 5.14 14.48 8.56
N THR A 32 4.32 15.52 8.69
CA THR A 32 3.78 15.97 9.97
C THR A 32 2.55 15.18 10.39
N HIS A 33 1.87 14.55 9.44
CA HIS A 33 0.81 13.59 9.71
C HIS A 33 0.73 12.52 8.64
N ILE A 34 0.55 11.26 9.06
CA ILE A 34 0.31 10.12 8.16
C ILE A 34 -0.96 9.41 8.62
N THR A 35 -1.92 9.24 7.72
CA THR A 35 -3.17 8.52 8.01
C THR A 35 -3.24 7.28 7.15
N VAL A 36 -3.23 6.10 7.78
CA VAL A 36 -3.43 4.81 7.11
C VAL A 36 -4.87 4.39 7.35
N THR A 37 -5.63 4.26 6.27
CA THR A 37 -7.01 3.75 6.30
C THR A 37 -7.04 2.35 5.71
N LEU A 38 -7.54 1.38 6.46
CA LEU A 38 -7.82 0.03 5.97
C LEU A 38 -9.33 -0.20 5.92
N GLY A 39 -9.84 -0.35 4.71
CA GLY A 39 -11.20 -0.78 4.44
C GLY A 39 -12.19 0.29 4.07
N LEU A 40 -13.46 -0.13 4.05
CA LEU A 40 -14.62 0.71 3.75
C LEU A 40 -15.67 0.64 4.88
N GLY A 41 -16.56 1.64 4.89
CA GLY A 41 -17.67 1.73 5.83
C GLY A 41 -17.32 2.42 7.15
N LYS A 42 -18.06 2.10 8.21
CA LYS A 42 -17.88 2.68 9.55
C LYS A 42 -16.53 2.25 10.15
N PRO A 43 -15.84 3.14 10.89
CA PRO A 43 -14.62 2.77 11.61
C PRO A 43 -14.94 1.68 12.63
N LEU A 44 -14.10 0.66 12.66
CA LEU A 44 -14.11 -0.41 13.66
C LEU A 44 -13.25 0.02 14.85
N PHE A 45 -12.04 0.52 14.57
CA PHE A 45 -11.20 1.16 15.55
C PHE A 45 -10.32 2.22 14.89
N ARG A 46 -9.92 3.22 15.69
CA ARG A 46 -8.95 4.23 15.30
C ARG A 46 -7.88 4.32 16.38
N LEU A 47 -6.61 4.20 15.97
CA LEU A 47 -5.46 4.30 16.86
C LEU A 47 -4.59 5.47 16.41
N ASN A 48 -4.27 6.37 17.34
CA ASN A 48 -3.34 7.47 17.11
C ASN A 48 -2.02 7.16 17.82
N VAL A 49 -0.92 7.12 17.08
CA VAL A 49 0.44 6.89 17.61
C VAL A 49 1.35 8.00 17.09
N GLY A 50 1.63 8.99 17.93
CA GLY A 50 2.44 10.16 17.55
C GLY A 50 1.80 10.94 16.39
N ASN A 51 2.51 11.03 15.25
CA ASN A 51 2.02 11.67 14.02
C ASN A 51 1.25 10.72 13.09
N MET A 52 0.89 9.52 13.56
CA MET A 52 0.23 8.49 12.76
C MET A 52 -1.18 8.22 13.25
N THR A 53 -2.11 8.13 12.30
CA THR A 53 -3.48 7.69 12.54
C THR A 53 -3.72 6.40 11.76
N PHE A 54 -4.06 5.32 12.45
CA PHE A 54 -4.51 4.07 11.85
C PHE A 54 -6.03 4.00 11.98
N ASP A 55 -6.76 4.03 10.87
CA ASP A 55 -8.23 3.94 10.79
C ASP A 55 -8.61 2.61 10.12
N VAL A 56 -9.02 1.63 10.92
CA VAL A 56 -9.47 0.33 10.40
C VAL A 56 -10.98 0.30 10.40
N ARG A 57 -11.56 0.00 9.23
CA ARG A 57 -13.01 0.00 8.97
C ARG A 57 -13.53 -1.42 8.83
N ARG A 58 -14.84 -1.58 8.97
CA ARG A 58 -15.50 -2.90 9.00
C ARG A 58 -15.19 -3.79 7.80
N ILE A 59 -15.09 -3.22 6.60
CA ILE A 59 -14.78 -3.96 5.37
C ILE A 59 -13.30 -3.75 5.02
N PHE A 60 -12.40 -4.27 5.88
CA PHE A 60 -10.95 -4.04 5.81
C PHE A 60 -10.25 -4.69 4.59
N PHE A 61 -10.90 -5.65 3.93
CA PHE A 61 -10.28 -6.46 2.87
C PHE A 61 -10.48 -5.92 1.44
N VAL A 62 -11.28 -4.87 1.26
CA VAL A 62 -11.65 -4.36 -0.07
C VAL A 62 -10.83 -3.14 -0.49
N HIS A 63 -10.26 -2.42 0.46
CA HIS A 63 -9.64 -1.13 0.19
C HIS A 63 -8.60 -0.79 1.23
N SER A 64 -7.60 -0.02 0.83
CA SER A 64 -6.67 0.66 1.71
C SER A 64 -6.26 2.00 1.07
N LEU A 65 -5.84 2.94 1.91
CA LEU A 65 -5.34 4.24 1.48
C LEU A 65 -4.43 4.84 2.55
N THR A 66 -3.27 5.36 2.15
CA THR A 66 -2.41 6.18 2.99
C THR A 66 -2.41 7.63 2.53
N GLU A 67 -2.80 8.53 3.41
CA GLU A 67 -2.69 9.97 3.21
C GLU A 67 -1.48 10.51 3.96
N THR A 68 -0.61 11.24 3.26
CA THR A 68 0.57 11.89 3.84
C THR A 68 0.39 13.40 3.79
N LYS A 69 0.54 14.05 4.93
CA LYS A 69 0.45 15.52 5.09
C LYS A 69 1.71 16.06 5.74
N LYS A 70 2.06 17.28 5.35
CA LYS A 70 3.18 18.05 5.88
C LYS A 70 2.71 19.50 6.10
N ASN A 71 3.30 20.21 7.05
CA ASN A 71 2.89 21.59 7.38
C ASN A 71 3.04 22.49 6.15
N ASP A 72 4.19 22.39 5.49
CA ASP A 72 4.37 22.85 4.12
C ASP A 72 3.90 21.76 3.15
N SER A 73 3.28 22.15 2.04
CA SER A 73 2.86 21.20 1.00
C SER A 73 4.01 20.31 0.56
N LEU A 74 3.74 19.02 0.30
CA LEU A 74 4.75 18.09 -0.20
C LEU A 74 5.33 18.59 -1.53
N SER A 75 6.65 18.68 -1.61
CA SER A 75 7.35 18.97 -2.85
C SER A 75 7.20 17.82 -3.84
N ARG A 76 7.44 18.09 -5.12
CA ARG A 76 7.35 17.09 -6.21
C ARG A 76 8.14 15.82 -5.92
N ARG A 77 9.38 15.97 -5.44
CA ARG A 77 10.25 14.83 -5.10
C ARG A 77 9.68 14.03 -3.94
N GLU A 78 9.11 14.69 -2.94
CA GLU A 78 8.50 14.01 -1.80
C GLU A 78 7.24 13.24 -2.20
N ILE A 79 6.41 13.80 -3.08
CA ILE A 79 5.24 13.09 -3.64
C ILE A 79 5.71 11.82 -4.37
N VAL A 80 6.75 11.92 -5.20
CA VAL A 80 7.31 10.77 -5.92
C VAL A 80 7.84 9.72 -4.94
N ILE A 81 8.62 10.12 -3.93
CA ILE A 81 9.14 9.21 -2.90
C ILE A 81 7.99 8.49 -2.20
N VAL A 82 7.01 9.24 -1.66
CA VAL A 82 5.87 8.66 -0.94
C VAL A 82 5.10 7.69 -1.82
N SER A 83 4.77 8.09 -3.06
CA SER A 83 3.97 7.29 -3.99
C SER A 83 4.72 6.05 -4.47
N MET A 84 6.04 6.11 -4.68
CA MET A 84 6.83 4.95 -5.12
C MET A 84 7.00 3.88 -4.03
N MET A 85 7.02 4.28 -2.76
CA MET A 85 7.36 3.34 -1.69
C MET A 85 6.31 2.24 -1.47
N GLY A 86 5.03 2.50 -1.74
CA GLY A 86 3.97 1.47 -1.67
C GLY A 86 4.18 0.32 -2.67
N PRO A 87 4.26 0.62 -3.98
CA PRO A 87 4.55 -0.37 -5.00
C PRO A 87 5.88 -1.09 -4.79
N LEU A 88 6.96 -0.38 -4.45
CA LEU A 88 8.26 -0.99 -4.17
C LEU A 88 8.17 -1.98 -3.00
N ASN A 89 7.49 -1.62 -1.91
CA ASN A 89 7.34 -2.50 -0.77
C ASN A 89 6.52 -3.76 -1.10
N SER A 90 5.55 -3.63 -2.00
CA SER A 90 4.76 -4.77 -2.52
C SER A 90 5.63 -5.70 -3.36
N LEU A 91 6.44 -5.16 -4.27
CA LEU A 91 7.36 -5.96 -5.10
C LEU A 91 8.38 -6.72 -4.24
N VAL A 92 8.97 -6.06 -3.23
CA VAL A 92 9.88 -6.69 -2.27
C VAL A 92 9.20 -7.84 -1.54
N LEU A 93 7.99 -7.63 -1.02
CA LEU A 93 7.24 -8.70 -0.34
C LEU A 93 6.92 -9.87 -1.28
N GLY A 94 6.54 -9.58 -2.53
CA GLY A 94 6.33 -10.59 -3.55
C GLY A 94 7.58 -11.46 -3.76
N LEU A 95 8.75 -10.82 -3.94
CA LEU A 95 10.02 -11.53 -4.09
C LEU A 95 10.39 -12.35 -2.85
N CYS A 96 10.11 -11.85 -1.65
CA CYS A 96 10.28 -12.62 -0.41
C CYS A 96 9.41 -13.88 -0.41
N PHE A 97 8.12 -13.78 -0.78
CA PHE A 97 7.25 -14.95 -0.87
C PHE A 97 7.66 -15.93 -1.97
N TYR A 98 8.20 -15.43 -3.09
CA TYR A 98 8.77 -16.28 -4.12
C TYR A 98 9.97 -17.07 -3.58
N ALA A 99 10.89 -16.41 -2.88
CA ALA A 99 12.03 -17.07 -2.25
C ALA A 99 11.58 -18.13 -1.23
N VAL A 100 10.61 -17.80 -0.37
CA VAL A 100 10.04 -18.77 0.59
C VAL A 100 9.41 -19.97 -0.13
N HIS A 101 8.68 -19.73 -1.22
CA HIS A 101 8.08 -20.80 -2.02
C HIS A 101 9.14 -21.76 -2.59
N GLN A 102 10.24 -21.22 -3.11
CA GLN A 102 11.28 -22.03 -3.75
C GLN A 102 12.18 -22.75 -2.74
N LEU A 103 12.49 -22.12 -1.61
CA LEU A 103 13.55 -22.57 -0.70
C LEU A 103 13.05 -23.31 0.54
N ALA A 104 11.81 -23.06 0.97
CA ALA A 104 11.34 -23.52 2.28
C ALA A 104 9.98 -24.22 2.23
N MET A 105 8.99 -23.62 1.58
CA MET A 105 7.61 -24.10 1.63
C MET A 105 6.90 -23.94 0.27
N PRO A 106 7.07 -24.93 -0.63
CA PRO A 106 6.29 -24.97 -1.87
C PRO A 106 4.80 -25.11 -1.54
N SER A 107 4.04 -24.06 -1.80
CA SER A 107 2.61 -23.99 -1.46
C SER A 107 1.88 -23.08 -2.42
N PHE A 108 0.74 -23.54 -2.91
CA PHE A 108 -0.13 -22.77 -3.79
C PHE A 108 -0.51 -21.41 -3.18
N VAL A 109 -0.75 -21.34 -1.87
CA VAL A 109 -1.12 -20.07 -1.20
C VAL A 109 0.05 -19.09 -1.18
N ILE A 110 1.27 -19.58 -0.95
CA ILE A 110 2.48 -18.74 -0.95
C ILE A 110 2.79 -18.27 -2.37
N TYR A 111 2.60 -19.12 -3.37
CA TYR A 111 2.75 -18.74 -4.77
C TYR A 111 1.72 -17.68 -5.19
N LEU A 112 0.47 -17.83 -4.78
CA LEU A 112 -0.55 -16.79 -4.97
C LEU A 112 -0.17 -15.49 -4.27
N MET A 113 0.47 -15.55 -3.10
CA MET A 113 0.98 -14.37 -2.40
C MET A 113 2.06 -13.63 -3.14
N PHE A 114 3.01 -14.37 -3.73
CA PHE A 114 3.97 -13.81 -4.67
C PHE A 114 3.25 -13.10 -5.82
N LEU A 115 2.39 -13.80 -6.56
CA LEU A 115 1.71 -13.25 -7.73
C LEU A 115 0.88 -12.02 -7.40
N PHE A 116 0.15 -12.04 -6.28
CA PHE A 116 -0.70 -10.93 -5.86
C PHE A 116 0.10 -9.67 -5.51
N ASN A 117 1.23 -9.82 -4.81
CA ASN A 117 2.09 -8.69 -4.46
C ASN A 117 2.80 -8.10 -5.69
N ILE A 118 3.22 -8.95 -6.63
CA ILE A 118 3.74 -8.48 -7.93
C ILE A 118 2.66 -7.71 -8.70
N TRP A 119 1.44 -8.26 -8.75
CA TRP A 119 0.32 -7.60 -9.41
C TRP A 119 -0.01 -6.25 -8.78
N ILE A 120 -0.11 -6.16 -7.44
CA ILE A 120 -0.33 -4.89 -6.71
C ILE A 120 0.78 -3.88 -7.03
N GLY A 121 2.05 -4.31 -7.00
CA GLY A 121 3.18 -3.42 -7.27
C GLY A 121 3.15 -2.88 -8.69
N ILE A 122 2.96 -3.75 -9.69
CA ILE A 122 2.93 -3.35 -11.10
C ILE A 122 1.71 -2.48 -11.40
N ILE A 123 0.51 -2.90 -10.98
CA ILE A 123 -0.72 -2.18 -11.31
C ILE A 123 -0.68 -0.76 -10.73
N ASN A 124 -0.24 -0.59 -9.48
CA ASN A 124 -0.17 0.73 -8.87
C ASN A 124 0.88 1.65 -9.51
N LEU A 125 1.92 1.12 -10.15
CA LEU A 125 2.87 1.93 -10.93
C LEU A 125 2.32 2.41 -12.27
N LEU A 126 1.28 1.76 -12.81
CA LEU A 126 0.65 2.22 -14.04
C LEU A 126 -0.12 3.53 -13.76
N PRO A 127 0.06 4.59 -14.55
CA PRO A 127 -0.60 5.87 -14.33
C PRO A 127 -2.05 5.81 -14.82
N PHE A 128 -2.96 5.40 -13.94
CA PHE A 128 -4.38 5.38 -14.22
C PHE A 128 -5.17 6.11 -13.14
N LYS A 129 -6.34 6.59 -13.53
CA LYS A 129 -7.32 7.23 -12.65
C LYS A 129 -8.63 6.46 -12.77
N TRP A 130 -9.16 6.02 -11.65
CA TRP A 130 -10.48 5.40 -11.59
C TRP A 130 -11.41 6.25 -10.75
N LYS A 131 -12.39 6.88 -11.40
CA LYS A 131 -13.29 7.88 -10.79
C LYS A 131 -12.46 9.01 -10.13
N SER A 132 -12.60 9.21 -8.82
CA SER A 132 -11.87 10.21 -8.04
C SER A 132 -10.52 9.71 -7.51
N ARG A 133 -10.13 8.46 -7.78
CA ARG A 133 -8.92 7.83 -7.23
C ARG A 133 -7.80 7.80 -8.24
N HIS A 134 -6.60 8.09 -7.76
CA HIS A 134 -5.37 8.04 -8.53
C HIS A 134 -4.58 6.80 -8.09
N SER A 135 -3.97 6.10 -9.04
CA SER A 135 -2.91 5.16 -8.71
C SER A 135 -1.65 5.91 -8.26
N ASP A 136 -0.71 5.22 -7.63
CA ASP A 136 0.58 5.78 -7.25
C ASP A 136 1.36 6.29 -8.47
N GLY A 137 1.32 5.52 -9.56
CA GLY A 137 1.89 5.88 -10.86
C GLY A 137 1.31 7.17 -11.40
N TYR A 138 0.00 7.40 -11.21
CA TYR A 138 -0.63 8.66 -11.60
C TYR A 138 -0.12 9.81 -10.74
N ALA A 139 0.03 9.62 -9.42
CA ALA A 139 0.59 10.64 -8.54
C ALA A 139 2.04 10.99 -8.90
N ILE A 140 2.86 9.98 -9.26
CA ILE A 140 4.24 10.15 -9.73
C ILE A 140 4.28 10.96 -11.02
N VAL A 141 3.52 10.54 -12.05
CA VAL A 141 3.47 11.23 -13.34
C VAL A 141 2.95 12.66 -13.17
N LYS A 142 1.92 12.87 -12.36
CA LYS A 142 1.40 14.20 -12.06
C LYS A 142 2.47 15.09 -11.43
N ALA A 143 3.17 14.60 -10.41
CA ALA A 143 4.23 15.35 -9.73
C ALA A 143 5.41 15.70 -10.65
N LEU A 144 5.71 14.86 -11.65
CA LEU A 144 6.80 15.08 -12.59
C LEU A 144 6.42 16.02 -13.74
N PHE A 145 5.21 15.90 -14.29
CA PHE A 145 4.88 16.48 -15.61
C PHE A 145 3.75 17.52 -15.61
N PHE A 146 2.88 17.54 -14.61
CA PHE A 146 1.69 18.39 -14.64
C PHE A 146 1.73 19.45 -13.52
N HIS A 147 1.55 20.71 -13.90
CA HIS A 147 1.46 21.88 -13.02
C HIS A 147 0.04 22.40 -13.04
#